data_AF-A0A9E0III8-F1
#
_entry.id   AF-A0A9E0III8-F1
#
_cell.length_a   1.000
_cell.length_b   1.000
_cell.length_c   1.000
_cell.angle_alpha   90.00
_cell.angle_beta   90.00
_cell.angle_gamma   90.00
#
_symmetry.space_group_name_H-M   'P 1'
#
loop_
_entity.id
_entity.type
_entity.pdbx_description
1 polymer ?
#
loop_
_entity_poly.entity_id
_entity_poly.type
_entity_poly.pdbx_seq_one_letter_code
_entity_poly.pdbx_strand_id
1 'polypeptide(L)' 'MLHYAVVFFVIALIAALFGFGGIAAGAVGIAKILFFVFIILAVATFLFGSLKGR' A
#
# COMPACT_ATOMS: atom_id res chain seq x y z
N MET A 1 28.53 -6.09 0.65
CA MET A 1 27.09 -5.93 0.96
C MET A 1 26.78 -4.62 1.68
N LEU A 2 27.54 -4.24 2.72
CA LEU A 2 27.35 -2.96 3.43
C LEU A 2 27.45 -1.71 2.54
N HIS A 3 28.36 -1.70 1.55
CA HIS A 3 28.49 -0.59 0.60
C HIS A 3 27.19 -0.36 -0.21
N TYR A 4 26.59 -1.42 -0.73
CA TYR A 4 25.35 -1.33 -1.49
C TYR A 4 24.17 -0.86 -0.63
N ALA A 5 24.09 -1.31 0.63
CA ALA A 5 23.08 -0.84 1.57
C ALA A 5 23.18 0.68 1.83
N VAL A 6 24.40 1.20 2.00
CA VAL A 6 24.63 2.65 2.19
C VAL A 6 24.27 3.43 0.93
N VAL A 7 24.62 2.93 -0.25
CA VAL A 7 24.25 3.57 -1.53
C VAL A 7 22.74 3.63 -1.70
N PHE A 8 22.01 2.53 -1.43
CA PHE A 8 20.55 2.50 -1.50
C PHE A 8 19.90 3.42 -0.47
N PHE A 9 20.48 3.50 0.73
CA PHE A 9 20.01 4.39 1.78
C PHE A 9 20.10 5.87 1.36
N VAL A 10 21.22 6.28 0.77
CA VAL A 10 21.39 7.65 0.26
C VAL A 10 20.42 7.95 -0.88
N ILE A 11 20.22 7.01 -1.81
CA ILE A 11 19.25 7.15 -2.90
C ILE A 11 17.83 7.32 -2.34
N ALA A 12 17.45 6.55 -1.30
CA ALA A 12 16.15 6.66 -0.66
C ALA A 12 15.92 8.02 0.02
N LEU A 13 16.95 8.58 0.66
CA LEU A 13 16.87 9.92 1.26
C LEU A 13 16.73 11.02 0.21
N ILE A 14 17.50 10.93 -0.88
CA ILE A 14 17.40 11.85 -2.02
C ILE A 14 16.00 11.75 -2.62
N ALA A 15 15.51 10.55 -2.90
CA ALA A 15 14.14 10.32 -3.36
C ALA A 15 13.10 10.96 -2.42
N ALA A 16 13.23 10.76 -1.11
CA ALA A 16 12.32 11.35 -0.14
C ALA A 16 12.34 12.90 -0.16
N LEU A 17 13.52 13.52 -0.27
CA LEU A 17 13.67 14.98 -0.33
C LEU A 17 13.19 15.60 -1.64
N PHE A 18 13.50 14.96 -2.77
CA PHE A 18 13.28 15.50 -4.12
C PHE A 18 11.86 15.26 -4.68
N GLY A 19 10.93 14.75 -3.89
CA GLY A 19 9.51 14.86 -4.25
C GLY A 19 8.78 13.57 -4.60
N PHE A 20 9.21 12.42 -4.05
CA PHE A 20 8.33 11.25 -4.00
C PHE A 20 7.02 11.52 -3.24
N GLY A 21 6.91 12.62 -2.50
CA GLY A 21 5.67 13.10 -1.89
C GLY A 21 4.52 13.35 -2.89
N GLY A 22 4.82 13.79 -4.13
CA GLY A 22 3.79 14.01 -5.15
C GLY A 22 3.19 12.70 -5.69
N ILE A 23 4.04 11.69 -5.91
CA ILE A 23 3.61 10.34 -6.29
C ILE A 23 2.89 9.65 -5.12
N ALA A 24 3.37 9.85 -3.89
CA ALA A 24 2.71 9.36 -2.69
C ALA A 24 1.30 9.94 -2.55
N ALA A 25 1.09 11.23 -2.82
CA ALA A 25 -0.23 11.85 -2.79
C ALA A 25 -1.18 11.23 -3.84
N GLY A 26 -0.71 10.94 -5.05
CA GLY A 26 -1.49 10.24 -6.07
C GLY A 26 -1.81 8.78 -5.70
N ALA A 27 -0.81 8.06 -5.17
CA ALA A 27 -0.95 6.68 -4.72
C ALA A 27 -1.95 6.54 -3.55
N VAL A 28 -2.01 7.53 -2.65
CA VAL A 28 -2.99 7.57 -1.55
C VAL A 28 -4.43 7.57 -2.07
N GLY A 29 -4.71 8.23 -3.20
CA GLY A 29 -6.03 8.20 -3.82
C GLY A 29 -6.43 6.79 -4.27
N ILE A 30 -5.54 6.11 -4.98
CA ILE A 30 -5.76 4.74 -5.47
C ILE A 30 -5.87 3.74 -4.30
N ALA A 31 -5.02 3.89 -3.29
CA ALA A 31 -5.02 3.05 -2.09
C ALA A 31 -6.36 3.12 -1.34
N LYS A 32 -6.96 4.32 -1.21
CA LYS A 32 -8.28 4.49 -0.59
C LYS A 32 -9.36 3.72 -1.33
N ILE A 33 -9.39 3.80 -2.67
CA ILE A 33 -10.39 3.10 -3.49
C ILE A 33 -10.26 1.58 -3.30
N LEU A 34 -9.04 1.04 -3.41
CA LEU A 34 -8.79 -0.38 -3.20
C LEU A 34 -9.14 -0.85 -1.79
N PHE A 35 -8.88 -0.03 -0.77
CA PHE A 35 -9.23 -0.33 0.62
C PHE A 35 -10.75 -0.46 0.82
N PHE A 36 -11.54 0.46 0.25
CA PHE A 36 -13.00 0.37 0.31
C PHE A 36 -13.54 -0.85 -0.44
N VAL A 37 -13.02 -1.15 -1.63
CA VAL A 37 -13.38 -2.37 -2.38
C VAL A 37 -13.05 -3.62 -1.58
N PHE A 38 -11.87 -3.67 -0.97
CA PHE A 38 -11.45 -4.77 -0.10
C PHE A 38 -12.39 -4.94 1.09
N ILE A 39 -12.81 -3.87 1.76
CA ILE A 39 -13.78 -3.95 2.86
C ILE A 39 -15.11 -4.53 2.39
N ILE A 40 -15.64 -4.05 1.27
CA ILE A 40 -16.92 -4.54 0.73
C ILE A 40 -16.82 -6.04 0.43
N LEU A 41 -15.76 -6.46 -0.25
CA LEU A 41 -15.52 -7.87 -0.55
C LEU A 41 -15.28 -8.69 0.72
N ALA A 42 -14.50 -8.19 1.67
CA ALA A 42 -14.23 -8.87 2.93
C ALA A 42 -15.52 -9.09 3.74
N VAL A 43 -16.38 -8.08 3.81
CA VAL A 43 -17.70 -8.20 4.47
C VAL A 43 -18.60 -9.18 3.70
N ALA A 44 -18.65 -9.09 2.37
CA ALA A 44 -19.42 -10.03 1.56
C ALA A 44 -18.93 -11.47 1.77
N THR A 45 -17.64 -11.73 1.62
CA THR A 45 -17.02 -13.05 1.84
C THR A 45 -17.18 -13.53 3.28
N PHE A 46 -17.10 -12.64 4.27
CA PHE A 46 -17.33 -12.98 5.67
C PHE A 46 -18.78 -13.43 5.91
N LEU A 47 -19.75 -12.70 5.36
CA LEU A 47 -21.17 -13.04 5.46
C LEU A 47 -21.47 -14.36 4.70
N PHE A 48 -21.06 -14.48 3.44
CA PHE A 48 -21.26 -15.70 2.65
C PHE A 48 -20.51 -16.91 3.20
N GLY A 49 -19.28 -16.71 3.71
CA GLY A 49 -18.48 -17.75 4.36
C GLY A 49 -19.08 -18.20 5.68
N SER A 50 -19.56 -17.28 6.50
CA SER A 50 -20.27 -17.59 7.75
C SER A 50 -21.62 -18.30 7.51
N LEU A 51 -22.27 -18.08 6.37
CA LEU A 51 -23.51 -18.75 5.97
C LEU A 51 -23.27 -20.15 5.38
N LYS A 52 -22.11 -20.38 4.73
CA LYS A 52 -21.75 -21.67 4.11
C LYS A 52 -21.16 -22.68 5.11
N GLY A 53 -20.78 -22.24 6.31
CA GLY A 53 -20.19 -23.07 7.37
C GLY A 53 -21.17 -23.86 8.24
N ARG A 54 -22.40 -24.14 7.78
CA ARG A 54 -23.33 -25.09 8.42
C ARG A 54 -23.76 -26.16 7.42
#